data_AF-A0A4Q2ZFP5-F1
#
_entry.id   AF-A0A4Q2ZFP5-F1
#
_cell.length_a   1.000
_cell.length_b   1.000
_cell.length_c   1.000
_cell.angle_alpha   90.00
_cell.angle_beta   90.00
_cell.angle_gamma   90.00
#
_symmetry.space_group_name_H-M   'P 1'
#
loop_
_entity.id
_entity.type
_entity.pdbx_description
1 polymer ?
#
loop_
_entity_poly.entity_id
_entity_poly.type
_entity_poly.pdbx_seq_one_letter_code
_entity_poly.pdbx_strand_id
1 'polypeptide(L)'
;MIRERLWPTVLIGWAIAVAVLLVVSLSDVRGLAFPDPDDAMRLVEARDWIGGQSWWDVGQHRLAAGDMHWSRLVDIPLALVMLLFRPLLGVAGAEQAALVVVPLLTLLAVLALVAALTRRLLDLERAKLAVLIAPLSVPLLYQLRPMRIDHHGWQVVLALGALHCLVARPAWRSGAIAGLCLAALITISLEGSPIAATLCGIAALAWAFDPGRRPALLGTVWSLFLGVAALHLATRGASYAAPLCDAVSPAWLFVLGVSAIGTTLATLAARAPLALRIGALAMVGIACAALLLRLAPECVAGPFAQLDPLTRTLWYENVSEGLPLWRQFP
;
A
#
# COMPACT_ATOMS: atom_id res chain seq x y z
N MET A 1 2.91 4.29 -39.57
CA MET A 1 3.18 3.88 -38.17
C MET A 1 2.05 4.36 -37.28
N ILE A 2 1.02 3.55 -37.11
CA ILE A 2 -0.03 3.80 -36.13
C ILE A 2 0.67 3.80 -34.77
N ARG A 3 0.67 4.94 -34.05
CA ARG A 3 1.07 4.99 -32.64
C ARG A 3 0.32 3.87 -31.94
N GLU A 4 0.99 2.77 -31.61
CA GLU A 4 0.29 1.62 -31.06
C GLU A 4 -0.24 1.99 -29.67
N ARG A 5 -1.56 2.19 -29.57
CA ARG A 5 -2.19 2.77 -28.38
C ARG A 5 -2.59 1.65 -27.43
N LEU A 6 -1.95 1.61 -26.26
CA LEU A 6 -2.29 0.71 -25.16
C LEU A 6 -3.58 1.14 -24.44
N TRP A 7 -3.84 2.46 -24.39
CA TRP A 7 -4.95 3.05 -23.65
C TRP A 7 -6.34 2.57 -24.06
N PRO A 8 -6.68 2.41 -25.36
CA PRO A 8 -7.97 1.82 -25.75
C PRO A 8 -8.18 0.43 -25.13
N THR A 9 -7.16 -0.44 -25.15
CA THR A 9 -7.26 -1.77 -24.55
C THR A 9 -7.44 -1.70 -23.04
N VAL A 10 -6.69 -0.84 -22.34
CA VAL A 10 -6.85 -0.61 -20.90
C VAL A 10 -8.27 -0.17 -20.57
N LEU A 11 -8.80 0.82 -21.29
CA LEU A 11 -10.15 1.35 -21.06
C LEU A 11 -11.24 0.33 -21.39
N ILE A 12 -11.08 -0.46 -22.46
CA ILE A 12 -12.03 -1.53 -22.82
C ILE A 12 -12.01 -2.63 -21.75
N GLY A 13 -10.82 -3.13 -21.38
CA GLY A 13 -10.70 -4.16 -20.35
C GLY A 13 -11.24 -3.69 -19.00
N TRP A 14 -10.96 -2.44 -18.63
CA TRP A 14 -11.52 -1.80 -17.46
C TRP A 14 -13.05 -1.70 -17.54
N ALA A 15 -13.62 -1.23 -18.65
CA ALA A 15 -15.07 -1.11 -18.82
C ALA A 15 -15.79 -2.47 -18.73
N ILE A 16 -15.19 -3.53 -19.29
CA ILE A 16 -15.71 -4.90 -19.16
C ILE A 16 -15.69 -5.35 -17.71
N ALA A 17 -14.57 -5.17 -17.01
CA ALA A 17 -14.44 -5.53 -15.60
C ALA A 17 -15.42 -4.74 -14.71
N VAL A 18 -15.57 -3.44 -14.96
CA VAL A 18 -16.56 -2.56 -14.32
C VAL A 18 -17.98 -3.10 -14.52
N ALA A 19 -18.35 -3.45 -15.75
CA ALA A 19 -19.69 -3.96 -16.03
C ALA A 19 -19.99 -5.24 -15.24
N VAL A 20 -19.04 -6.18 -15.19
CA VAL A 20 -19.16 -7.41 -14.41
C VAL A 20 -19.25 -7.11 -12.91
N LEU A 21 -18.35 -6.29 -12.38
CA LEU A 21 -18.31 -5.96 -10.96
C LEU A 21 -19.58 -5.21 -10.51
N LEU A 22 -20.11 -4.31 -11.33
CA LEU A 22 -21.38 -3.62 -11.02
C LEU A 22 -22.56 -4.58 -10.97
N VAL A 23 -22.60 -5.59 -11.85
CA VAL A 23 -23.64 -6.62 -11.82
C VAL A 23 -23.50 -7.49 -10.58
N VAL A 24 -22.28 -7.95 -10.27
CA VAL A 24 -21.99 -8.82 -9.12
C VAL A 24 -22.24 -8.10 -7.79
N SER A 25 -21.89 -6.82 -7.69
CA SER A 25 -22.06 -6.01 -6.47
C SER A 25 -23.41 -5.27 -6.42
N LEU A 26 -24.35 -5.53 -7.33
CA LEU A 26 -25.60 -4.76 -7.40
C LEU A 26 -26.45 -4.89 -6.13
N SER A 27 -26.56 -6.10 -5.58
CA SER A 27 -27.25 -6.34 -4.31
C SER A 27 -26.57 -5.60 -3.17
N ASP A 28 -25.24 -5.65 -3.14
CA ASP A 28 -24.42 -5.08 -2.07
C ASP A 28 -24.54 -3.56 -2.04
N VAL A 29 -24.45 -2.93 -3.22
CA VAL A 29 -24.60 -1.48 -3.38
C VAL A 29 -26.01 -1.02 -3.00
N ARG A 30 -27.06 -1.74 -3.41
CA ARG A 30 -28.45 -1.42 -3.05
C ARG A 30 -28.72 -1.59 -1.56
N GLY A 31 -28.15 -2.63 -0.96
CA GLY A 31 -28.33 -2.97 0.44
C GLY A 31 -27.36 -2.27 1.40
N LEU A 32 -26.39 -1.49 0.89
CA LEU A 32 -25.26 -0.98 1.69
C LEU A 32 -24.55 -2.10 2.47
N ALA A 33 -24.43 -3.28 1.84
CA ALA A 33 -23.72 -4.41 2.41
C ALA A 33 -22.22 -4.28 2.11
N PHE A 34 -21.44 -4.14 3.18
CA PHE A 34 -19.99 -4.12 3.12
C PHE A 34 -19.46 -5.54 3.15
N PRO A 35 -18.55 -5.89 2.23
CA PRO A 35 -18.01 -7.24 2.24
C PRO A 35 -16.94 -7.46 3.31
N ASP A 36 -16.45 -6.41 3.99
CA ASP A 36 -15.66 -6.52 5.21
C ASP A 36 -16.02 -5.39 6.21
N PRO A 37 -15.97 -5.64 7.53
CA PRO A 37 -16.17 -4.61 8.54
C PRO A 37 -15.27 -3.38 8.41
N ASP A 38 -14.05 -3.54 7.90
CA ASP A 38 -13.10 -2.45 7.72
C ASP A 38 -13.59 -1.45 6.67
N ASP A 39 -14.31 -1.90 5.65
CA ASP A 39 -14.92 -0.99 4.67
C ASP A 39 -15.98 -0.09 5.31
N ALA A 40 -16.80 -0.65 6.21
CA ALA A 40 -17.81 0.09 6.95
C ALA A 40 -17.16 1.09 7.92
N MET A 41 -16.11 0.65 8.61
CA MET A 41 -15.33 1.51 9.50
C MET A 41 -14.67 2.66 8.75
N ARG A 42 -14.12 2.40 7.56
CA ARG A 42 -13.50 3.41 6.70
C ARG A 42 -14.50 4.47 6.28
N LEU A 43 -15.74 4.08 5.97
CA LEU A 43 -16.79 5.05 5.68
C LEU A 43 -17.12 5.92 6.89
N VAL A 44 -17.15 5.35 8.10
CA VAL A 44 -17.37 6.13 9.33
C VAL A 44 -16.23 7.11 9.55
N GLU A 45 -14.97 6.68 9.42
CA GLU A 45 -13.80 7.54 9.55
C GLU A 45 -13.83 8.73 8.57
N ALA A 46 -14.20 8.48 7.30
CA ALA A 46 -14.36 9.52 6.29
C ALA A 46 -15.54 10.47 6.59
N ARG A 47 -16.67 9.94 7.08
CA ARG A 47 -17.84 10.74 7.51
C ARG A 47 -17.47 11.68 8.64
N ASP A 48 -16.75 11.18 9.63
CA ASP A 48 -16.41 11.95 10.81
C ASP A 48 -15.45 13.10 10.46
N TRP A 49 -14.49 12.86 9.57
CA TRP A 49 -13.63 13.93 9.04
C TRP A 49 -14.41 14.99 8.27
N ILE A 50 -15.26 14.59 7.32
CA ILE A 50 -16.14 15.53 6.59
C ILE A 50 -17.10 16.25 7.53
N GLY A 51 -17.50 15.60 8.62
CA GLY A 51 -18.37 16.11 9.68
C GLY A 51 -17.68 17.08 10.64
N GLY A 52 -16.38 17.32 10.50
CA GLY A 52 -15.63 18.30 11.28
C GLY A 52 -14.62 17.71 12.27
N GLN A 53 -14.43 16.38 12.31
CA GLN A 53 -13.33 15.79 13.06
C GLN A 53 -11.99 16.27 12.49
N SER A 54 -11.01 16.47 13.36
CA SER A 54 -9.70 16.97 12.96
C SER A 54 -9.01 16.01 11.99
N TRP A 55 -8.22 16.55 11.06
CA TRP A 55 -7.40 15.75 10.13
C TRP A 55 -6.51 14.74 10.87
N TRP A 56 -5.91 15.14 11.99
CA TRP A 56 -5.01 14.29 12.78
C TRP A 56 -5.73 13.37 13.78
N ASP A 57 -7.05 13.56 13.95
CA ASP A 57 -7.84 12.70 14.82
C ASP A 57 -8.49 11.62 13.96
N VAL A 58 -7.92 10.41 13.96
CA VAL A 58 -8.48 9.21 13.29
C VAL A 58 -9.32 8.34 14.26
N GLY A 59 -9.42 8.74 15.53
CA GLY A 59 -10.08 7.96 16.57
C GLY A 59 -11.58 7.75 16.28
N GLN A 60 -12.08 6.58 16.66
CA GLN A 60 -13.49 6.21 16.49
C GLN A 60 -14.24 6.39 17.82
N HIS A 61 -14.63 7.64 18.10
CA HIS A 61 -15.23 8.05 19.39
C HIS A 61 -16.56 7.37 19.74
N ARG A 62 -17.21 6.74 18.75
CA ARG A 62 -18.45 5.96 18.93
C ARG A 62 -18.19 4.55 19.43
N LEU A 63 -16.97 4.06 19.25
CA LEU A 63 -16.47 2.83 19.87
C LEU A 63 -15.81 3.20 21.20
N ALA A 64 -15.56 2.23 22.07
CA ALA A 64 -14.91 2.46 23.36
C ALA A 64 -13.46 2.97 23.13
N ALA A 65 -13.34 4.28 22.91
CA ALA A 65 -12.16 5.08 22.60
C ALA A 65 -10.89 4.27 22.27
N GLY A 66 -10.87 3.66 21.08
CA GLY A 66 -9.68 3.02 20.54
C GLY A 66 -8.98 3.99 19.58
N ASP A 67 -7.68 4.20 19.78
CA ASP A 67 -6.84 4.86 18.79
C ASP A 67 -6.88 4.03 17.50
N MET A 68 -7.31 4.64 16.39
CA MET A 68 -7.29 3.99 15.07
C MET A 68 -5.87 4.05 14.50
N HIS A 69 -5.40 2.93 13.96
CA HIS A 69 -4.05 2.80 13.42
C HIS A 69 -3.94 3.27 11.95
N TRP A 70 -5.07 3.51 11.29
CA TRP A 70 -5.15 3.92 9.90
C TRP A 70 -4.63 5.34 9.62
N SER A 71 -4.22 5.53 8.37
CA SER A 71 -3.89 6.84 7.82
C SER A 71 -5.06 7.43 7.03
N ARG A 72 -5.21 8.75 7.11
CA ARG A 72 -6.15 9.57 6.32
C ARG A 72 -5.91 9.55 4.81
N LEU A 73 -4.79 8.99 4.33
CA LEU A 73 -4.47 8.98 2.89
C LEU A 73 -5.55 8.31 2.04
N VAL A 74 -6.17 7.24 2.56
CA VAL A 74 -7.26 6.51 1.87
C VAL A 74 -8.59 7.26 1.94
N ASP A 75 -8.76 8.15 2.92
CA ASP A 75 -9.99 8.93 3.07
C ASP A 75 -10.08 10.07 2.05
N ILE A 76 -8.95 10.60 1.60
CA ILE A 76 -8.89 11.70 0.61
C ILE A 76 -9.74 11.40 -0.64
N PRO A 77 -9.53 10.29 -1.37
CA PRO A 77 -10.33 9.98 -2.56
C PRO A 77 -11.82 9.77 -2.24
N LEU A 78 -12.15 9.19 -1.08
CA LEU A 78 -13.53 9.01 -0.64
C LEU A 78 -14.20 10.36 -0.41
N ALA A 79 -13.57 11.23 0.39
CA ALA A 79 -14.07 12.56 0.70
C ALA A 79 -14.22 13.42 -0.57
N LEU A 80 -13.27 13.32 -1.51
CA LEU A 80 -13.36 14.03 -2.79
C LEU A 80 -14.62 13.63 -3.56
N VAL A 81 -14.90 12.33 -3.71
CA VAL A 81 -16.10 11.85 -4.41
C VAL A 81 -17.36 12.22 -3.63
N MET A 82 -17.39 12.02 -2.31
CA MET A 82 -18.54 12.38 -1.48
C MET A 82 -18.88 13.87 -1.60
N LEU A 83 -17.89 14.76 -1.50
CA LEU A 83 -18.11 16.20 -1.59
C LEU A 83 -18.53 16.64 -3.00
N LEU A 84 -17.95 16.03 -4.05
CA LEU A 84 -18.27 16.35 -5.44
C LEU A 84 -19.71 15.97 -5.81
N PHE A 85 -20.19 14.81 -5.37
CA PHE A 85 -21.50 14.28 -5.73
C PHE A 85 -22.63 14.68 -4.77
N ARG A 86 -22.31 15.17 -3.56
CA ARG A 86 -23.30 15.58 -2.56
C ARG A 86 -24.35 16.58 -3.06
N PRO A 87 -24.02 17.61 -3.87
CA PRO A 87 -25.03 18.53 -4.40
C PRO A 87 -26.03 17.87 -5.36
N LEU A 88 -25.63 16.79 -6.03
CA LEU A 88 -26.43 16.12 -7.07
C LEU A 88 -27.24 14.95 -6.51
N LEU A 89 -26.65 14.17 -5.60
CA LEU A 89 -27.17 12.89 -5.13
C LEU A 89 -27.61 12.92 -3.66
N GLY A 90 -27.46 14.07 -2.98
CA GLY A 90 -27.59 14.16 -1.53
C GLY A 90 -26.46 13.42 -0.79
N VAL A 91 -26.54 13.36 0.54
CA VAL A 91 -25.49 12.74 1.37
C VAL A 91 -25.37 11.25 1.10
N ALA A 92 -26.48 10.51 1.23
CA ALA A 92 -26.47 9.05 1.06
C ALA A 92 -26.07 8.61 -0.37
N GLY A 93 -26.55 9.32 -1.40
CA GLY A 93 -26.19 9.00 -2.78
C GLY A 93 -24.73 9.30 -3.11
N ALA A 94 -24.14 10.35 -2.50
CA ALA A 94 -22.73 10.67 -2.70
C ALA A 94 -21.80 9.69 -1.97
N GLU A 95 -22.22 9.17 -0.82
CA GLU A 95 -21.53 8.06 -0.15
C GLU A 95 -21.55 6.81 -1.00
N GLN A 96 -22.72 6.38 -1.47
CA GLN A 96 -22.83 5.24 -2.39
C GLN A 96 -21.98 5.46 -3.66
N ALA A 97 -21.94 6.68 -4.19
CA ALA A 97 -21.07 7.02 -5.31
C ALA A 97 -19.59 6.81 -4.97
N ALA A 98 -19.11 7.23 -3.79
CA ALA A 98 -17.74 7.00 -3.35
C ALA A 98 -17.41 5.51 -3.19
N LEU A 99 -18.34 4.73 -2.61
CA LEU A 99 -18.20 3.28 -2.43
C LEU A 99 -18.09 2.50 -3.76
N VAL A 100 -18.56 3.08 -4.86
CA VAL A 100 -18.49 2.47 -6.20
C VAL A 100 -17.34 3.06 -7.01
N VAL A 101 -17.24 4.39 -7.08
CA VAL A 101 -16.31 5.09 -7.96
C VAL A 101 -14.87 4.89 -7.51
N VAL A 102 -14.58 4.99 -6.21
CA VAL A 102 -13.19 4.90 -5.71
C VAL A 102 -12.57 3.54 -6.02
N PRO A 103 -13.19 2.39 -5.69
CA PRO A 103 -12.61 1.08 -6.02
C PRO A 103 -12.43 0.86 -7.52
N LEU A 104 -13.37 1.33 -8.35
CA LEU A 104 -13.29 1.19 -9.80
C LEU A 104 -12.22 2.09 -10.44
N LEU A 105 -11.92 3.27 -9.85
CA LEU A 105 -10.78 4.09 -10.24
C LEU A 105 -9.45 3.43 -9.82
N THR A 106 -9.41 2.80 -8.64
CA THR A 106 -8.26 2.00 -8.20
C THR A 106 -8.02 0.83 -9.16
N LEU A 107 -9.08 0.14 -9.62
CA LEU A 107 -8.98 -0.89 -10.65
C LEU A 107 -8.38 -0.36 -11.96
N LEU A 108 -8.80 0.82 -12.42
CA LEU A 108 -8.22 1.45 -13.62
C LEU A 108 -6.71 1.69 -13.44
N ALA A 109 -6.30 2.18 -12.27
CA ALA A 109 -4.89 2.41 -11.97
C ALA A 109 -4.09 1.10 -11.97
N VAL A 110 -4.63 0.03 -11.37
CA VAL A 110 -4.03 -1.31 -11.40
C VAL A 110 -3.87 -1.81 -12.83
N LEU A 111 -4.93 -1.79 -13.65
CA LEU A 111 -4.86 -2.27 -15.04
C LEU A 111 -3.90 -1.44 -15.89
N ALA A 112 -3.86 -0.12 -15.71
CA ALA A 112 -2.92 0.75 -16.39
C ALA A 112 -1.46 0.43 -16.00
N LEU A 113 -1.18 0.19 -14.73
CA LEU A 113 0.15 -0.16 -14.23
C LEU A 113 0.59 -1.55 -14.67
N VAL A 114 -0.29 -2.55 -14.62
CA VAL A 114 -0.06 -3.90 -15.15
C VAL A 114 0.32 -3.79 -16.64
N ALA A 115 -0.49 -3.09 -17.42
CA ALA A 115 -0.25 -2.89 -18.85
C ALA A 115 1.11 -2.21 -19.11
N ALA A 116 1.42 -1.15 -18.36
CA ALA A 116 2.66 -0.40 -18.50
C ALA A 116 3.90 -1.23 -18.09
N LEU A 117 3.77 -2.04 -17.04
CA LEU A 117 4.82 -2.95 -16.56
C LEU A 117 5.07 -4.06 -17.58
N THR A 118 4.03 -4.78 -18.00
CA THR A 118 4.14 -5.87 -18.98
C THR A 118 4.70 -5.36 -20.31
N ARG A 119 4.27 -4.18 -20.78
CA ARG A 119 4.82 -3.59 -22.00
C ARG A 119 6.32 -3.30 -21.91
N ARG A 120 6.79 -2.89 -20.72
CA ARG A 120 8.21 -2.58 -20.51
C ARG A 120 9.08 -3.84 -20.45
N LEU A 121 8.57 -4.89 -19.83
CA LEU A 121 9.31 -6.15 -19.65
C LEU A 121 9.25 -7.04 -20.89
N LEU A 122 8.15 -6.97 -21.64
CA LEU A 122 7.87 -7.79 -22.81
C LEU A 122 7.60 -6.86 -24.00
N ASP A 123 6.35 -6.81 -24.46
CA ASP A 123 5.92 -5.98 -25.57
C ASP A 123 4.43 -5.61 -25.46
N LEU A 124 3.94 -4.89 -26.46
CA LEU A 124 2.59 -4.37 -26.48
C LEU A 124 1.52 -5.48 -26.49
N GLU A 125 1.70 -6.55 -27.27
CA GLU A 125 0.67 -7.59 -27.41
C GLU A 125 0.51 -8.33 -26.08
N ARG A 126 1.62 -8.66 -25.40
CA ARG A 126 1.54 -9.26 -24.06
C ARG A 126 0.94 -8.30 -23.04
N ALA A 127 1.17 -6.99 -23.16
CA ALA A 127 0.52 -5.99 -22.31
C ALA A 127 -1.00 -5.93 -22.51
N LYS A 128 -1.47 -6.03 -23.75
CA LYS A 128 -2.91 -6.13 -24.04
C LYS A 128 -3.52 -7.38 -23.41
N LEU A 129 -2.86 -8.53 -23.53
CA LEU A 129 -3.30 -9.78 -22.90
C LEU A 129 -3.32 -9.68 -21.38
N ALA A 130 -2.30 -9.07 -20.77
CA ALA A 130 -2.23 -8.89 -19.31
C ALA A 130 -3.41 -8.06 -18.78
N VAL A 131 -3.87 -7.04 -19.50
CA VAL A 131 -5.08 -6.26 -19.14
C VAL A 131 -6.33 -7.14 -19.11
N LEU A 132 -6.45 -8.10 -20.02
CA LEU A 132 -7.61 -9.00 -20.10
C LEU A 132 -7.56 -10.11 -19.04
N ILE A 133 -6.35 -10.55 -18.67
CA ILE A 133 -6.14 -11.64 -17.71
C ILE A 133 -6.16 -11.14 -16.27
N ALA A 134 -5.67 -9.93 -15.98
CA ALA A 134 -5.57 -9.43 -14.61
C ALA A 134 -6.93 -9.43 -13.85
N PRO A 135 -8.06 -9.02 -14.46
CA PRO A 135 -9.38 -9.14 -13.85
C PRO A 135 -9.85 -10.58 -13.60
N LEU A 136 -9.17 -11.62 -14.09
CA LEU A 136 -9.52 -13.02 -13.78
C LEU A 136 -8.96 -13.48 -12.43
N SER A 137 -8.10 -12.67 -11.80
CA SER A 137 -7.60 -12.93 -10.45
C SER A 137 -8.69 -12.59 -9.41
N VAL A 138 -9.33 -13.62 -8.86
CA VAL A 138 -10.37 -13.46 -7.82
C VAL A 138 -9.86 -12.68 -6.61
N PRO A 139 -8.67 -12.96 -6.02
CA PRO A 139 -8.18 -12.18 -4.88
C PRO A 139 -7.96 -10.70 -5.22
N LEU A 140 -7.51 -10.40 -6.44
CA LEU A 140 -7.31 -9.03 -6.89
C LEU A 140 -8.65 -8.30 -7.06
N LEU A 141 -9.61 -8.93 -7.73
CA LEU A 141 -10.94 -8.33 -7.93
C LEU A 141 -11.69 -8.15 -6.62
N TYR A 142 -11.51 -9.06 -5.66
CA TYR A 142 -12.10 -8.91 -4.34
C TYR A 142 -11.69 -7.58 -3.69
N GLN A 143 -10.42 -7.17 -3.82
CA GLN A 143 -9.92 -5.92 -3.23
C GLN A 143 -10.21 -4.65 -4.06
N LEU A 144 -10.85 -4.79 -5.23
CA LEU A 144 -11.09 -3.69 -6.17
C LEU A 144 -12.57 -3.54 -6.57
N ARG A 145 -13.46 -4.34 -5.98
CA ARG A 145 -14.89 -4.32 -6.28
C ARG A 145 -15.61 -3.18 -5.55
N PRO A 146 -16.79 -2.75 -6.04
CA PRO A 146 -17.63 -1.82 -5.30
C PRO A 146 -17.87 -2.27 -3.85
N MET A 147 -18.03 -1.30 -2.96
CA MET A 147 -18.15 -1.48 -1.51
C MET A 147 -16.84 -1.88 -0.79
N ARG A 148 -15.77 -2.20 -1.52
CA ARG A 148 -14.43 -2.47 -0.94
C ARG A 148 -13.57 -1.23 -0.98
N ILE A 149 -13.62 -0.48 0.10
CA ILE A 149 -12.96 0.82 0.24
C ILE A 149 -11.84 0.81 1.28
N ASP A 150 -11.51 -0.35 1.83
CA ASP A 150 -10.31 -0.49 2.63
C ASP A 150 -9.01 -0.34 1.78
N HIS A 151 -7.88 -0.44 2.45
CA HIS A 151 -6.60 0.05 2.00
C HIS A 151 -5.83 -0.87 1.04
N HIS A 152 -6.20 -2.15 0.93
CA HIS A 152 -5.45 -3.13 0.13
C HIS A 152 -5.35 -2.74 -1.35
N GLY A 153 -6.44 -2.26 -1.96
CA GLY A 153 -6.44 -1.81 -3.36
C GLY A 153 -5.40 -0.71 -3.64
N TRP A 154 -5.25 0.23 -2.70
CA TRP A 154 -4.25 1.28 -2.78
C TRP A 154 -2.83 0.74 -2.61
N GLN A 155 -2.62 -0.21 -1.70
CA GLN A 155 -1.33 -0.88 -1.56
C GLN A 155 -0.94 -1.64 -2.84
N VAL A 156 -1.89 -2.28 -3.54
CA VAL A 156 -1.62 -2.90 -4.86
C VAL A 156 -1.15 -1.86 -5.88
N VAL A 157 -1.84 -0.72 -5.99
CA VAL A 157 -1.45 0.37 -6.90
C VAL A 157 -0.04 0.87 -6.59
N LEU A 158 0.26 1.11 -5.32
CA LEU A 158 1.55 1.64 -4.88
C LEU A 158 2.69 0.63 -5.07
N ALA A 159 2.45 -0.66 -4.79
CA ALA A 159 3.40 -1.73 -5.04
C ALA A 159 3.72 -1.86 -6.54
N LEU A 160 2.70 -1.84 -7.40
CA LEU A 160 2.87 -1.87 -8.85
C LEU A 160 3.58 -0.61 -9.37
N GLY A 161 3.28 0.57 -8.81
CA GLY A 161 3.96 1.82 -9.13
C GLY A 161 5.45 1.79 -8.77
N ALA A 162 5.78 1.26 -7.60
CA ALA A 162 7.16 1.06 -7.16
C ALA A 162 7.89 0.07 -8.08
N LEU A 163 7.29 -1.09 -8.35
CA LEU A 163 7.84 -2.10 -9.25
C LEU A 163 8.06 -1.56 -10.67
N HIS A 164 7.09 -0.84 -11.20
CA HIS A 164 7.20 -0.18 -12.51
C HIS A 164 8.42 0.74 -12.55
N CYS A 165 8.67 1.53 -11.52
CA CYS A 165 9.82 2.41 -11.44
C CYS A 165 11.16 1.66 -11.25
N LEU A 166 11.16 0.55 -10.53
CA LEU A 166 12.35 -0.28 -10.34
C LEU A 166 12.83 -0.95 -11.62
N VAL A 167 11.91 -1.38 -12.49
CA VAL A 167 12.25 -1.95 -13.80
C VAL A 167 12.53 -0.88 -14.87
N ALA A 168 12.36 0.40 -14.54
CA ALA A 168 12.70 1.51 -15.43
C ALA A 168 14.22 1.61 -15.67
N ARG A 169 14.62 2.55 -16.53
CA ARG A 169 16.03 2.94 -16.61
C ARG A 169 16.51 3.39 -15.22
N PRO A 170 17.62 2.84 -14.70
CA PRO A 170 18.07 3.15 -13.35
C PRO A 170 18.53 4.61 -13.27
N ALA A 171 17.82 5.42 -12.50
CA ALA A 171 18.16 6.81 -12.21
C ALA A 171 17.68 7.18 -10.81
N TRP A 172 18.23 8.25 -10.23
CA TRP A 172 17.75 8.78 -8.95
C TRP A 172 16.24 9.02 -8.98
N ARG A 173 15.71 9.62 -10.06
CA ARG A 173 14.28 9.90 -10.21
C ARG A 173 13.41 8.66 -10.18
N SER A 174 13.80 7.57 -10.87
CA SER A 174 13.00 6.34 -10.86
C SER A 174 13.04 5.69 -9.48
N GLY A 175 14.21 5.68 -8.83
CA GLY A 175 14.35 5.25 -7.44
C GLY A 175 13.48 6.08 -6.49
N ALA A 176 13.52 7.40 -6.60
CA ALA A 176 12.78 8.30 -5.73
C ALA A 176 11.28 8.09 -5.82
N ILE A 177 10.73 7.96 -7.04
CA ILE A 177 9.30 7.65 -7.22
C ILE A 177 8.97 6.28 -6.62
N ALA A 178 9.83 5.27 -6.80
CA ALA A 178 9.63 3.96 -6.17
C ALA A 178 9.60 4.07 -4.64
N GLY A 179 10.55 4.80 -4.05
CA GLY A 179 10.61 5.05 -2.61
C GLY A 179 9.38 5.78 -2.08
N LEU A 180 8.87 6.79 -2.80
CA LEU A 180 7.64 7.50 -2.42
C LEU A 180 6.39 6.62 -2.50
N CYS A 181 6.30 5.75 -3.51
CA CYS A 181 5.23 4.76 -3.57
C CYS A 181 5.28 3.81 -2.35
N LEU A 182 6.47 3.31 -2.01
CA LEU A 182 6.67 2.46 -0.85
C LEU A 182 6.40 3.19 0.48
N ALA A 183 6.74 4.48 0.56
CA ALA A 183 6.45 5.30 1.72
C ALA A 183 4.95 5.44 1.96
N ALA A 184 4.20 5.83 0.92
CA ALA A 184 2.74 5.90 1.00
C ALA A 184 2.13 4.53 1.34
N LEU A 185 2.67 3.44 0.77
CA LEU A 185 2.17 2.08 0.99
C LEU A 185 2.27 1.66 2.46
N ILE A 186 3.39 1.93 3.12
CA ILE A 186 3.56 1.58 4.54
C ILE A 186 2.92 2.58 5.50
N THR A 187 2.75 3.84 5.08
CA THR A 187 2.00 4.82 5.89
C THR A 187 0.51 4.53 5.87
N ILE A 188 -0.03 4.06 4.75
CA ILE A 188 -1.42 3.61 4.66
C ILE A 188 -1.69 2.47 5.64
N SER A 189 -0.81 1.46 5.64
CA SER A 189 -0.85 0.34 6.58
C SER A 189 0.52 -0.33 6.66
N LEU A 190 0.94 -0.69 7.87
CA LEU A 190 2.23 -1.33 8.13
C LEU A 190 2.30 -2.74 7.53
N GLU A 191 1.18 -3.36 7.17
CA GLU A 191 1.10 -4.63 6.45
C GLU A 191 1.83 -4.60 5.11
N GLY A 192 2.02 -3.42 4.54
CA GLY A 192 2.81 -3.23 3.33
C GLY A 192 4.33 -3.35 3.55
N SER A 193 4.80 -3.43 4.80
CA SER A 193 6.23 -3.48 5.12
C SER A 193 6.99 -4.66 4.48
N PRO A 194 6.45 -5.89 4.36
CA PRO A 194 7.14 -6.98 3.66
C PRO A 194 7.31 -6.69 2.16
N ILE A 195 6.33 -6.03 1.54
CA ILE A 195 6.41 -5.59 0.14
C ILE A 195 7.51 -4.54 -0.02
N ALA A 196 7.54 -3.53 0.85
CA ALA A 196 8.56 -2.49 0.83
C ALA A 196 9.96 -3.07 1.05
N ALA A 197 10.12 -3.98 2.03
CA ALA A 197 11.39 -4.67 2.29
C ALA A 197 11.84 -5.51 1.09
N THR A 198 10.92 -6.23 0.43
CA THR A 198 11.21 -7.04 -0.75
C THR A 198 11.66 -6.18 -1.92
N LEU A 199 10.94 -5.11 -2.24
CA LEU A 199 11.27 -4.24 -3.37
C LEU A 199 12.57 -3.44 -3.13
N CYS A 200 12.82 -2.99 -1.90
CA CYS A 200 14.11 -2.40 -1.52
C CYS A 200 15.25 -3.43 -1.60
N GLY A 201 15.01 -4.67 -1.15
CA GLY A 201 15.96 -5.77 -1.26
C GLY A 201 16.33 -6.09 -2.71
N ILE A 202 15.34 -6.13 -3.61
CA ILE A 202 15.56 -6.29 -5.06
C ILE A 202 16.41 -5.13 -5.60
N ALA A 203 16.11 -3.88 -5.23
CA ALA A 203 16.90 -2.72 -5.66
C ALA A 203 18.35 -2.80 -5.16
N ALA A 204 18.55 -3.23 -3.91
CA ALA A 204 19.86 -3.37 -3.29
C ALA A 204 20.68 -4.51 -3.93
N LEU A 205 20.05 -5.67 -4.17
CA LEU A 205 20.67 -6.77 -4.89
C LEU A 205 20.99 -6.40 -6.34
N ALA A 206 20.08 -5.71 -7.04
CA ALA A 206 20.35 -5.23 -8.39
C ALA A 206 21.58 -4.32 -8.44
N TRP A 207 21.77 -3.44 -7.45
CA TRP A 207 23.01 -2.66 -7.30
C TRP A 207 24.24 -3.54 -6.97
N ALA A 208 24.07 -4.55 -6.12
CA ALA A 208 25.15 -5.47 -5.79
C ALA A 208 25.64 -6.25 -7.02
N PHE A 209 24.79 -6.52 -8.02
CA PHE A 209 25.23 -7.09 -9.31
C PHE A 209 25.73 -6.02 -10.28
N ASP A 210 25.09 -4.84 -10.31
CA ASP A 210 25.39 -3.74 -11.22
C ASP A 210 25.54 -2.41 -10.44
N PRO A 211 26.77 -2.02 -10.06
CA PRO A 211 27.03 -0.79 -9.31
C PRO A 211 26.52 0.49 -9.97
N GLY A 212 26.31 0.48 -11.29
CA GLY A 212 25.74 1.62 -12.03
C GLY A 212 24.34 2.00 -11.55
N ARG A 213 23.63 1.09 -10.88
CA ARG A 213 22.29 1.31 -10.32
C ARG A 213 22.28 2.08 -9.01
N ARG A 214 23.45 2.50 -8.50
CA ARG A 214 23.57 3.25 -7.24
C ARG A 214 22.60 4.43 -7.14
N PRO A 215 22.43 5.30 -8.16
CA PRO A 215 21.49 6.42 -8.06
C PRO A 215 20.05 5.97 -7.82
N ALA A 216 19.60 4.90 -8.48
CA ALA A 216 18.26 4.36 -8.29
C ALA A 216 18.09 3.77 -6.88
N LEU A 217 19.05 2.97 -6.41
CA LEU A 217 19.01 2.41 -5.05
C LEU A 217 18.91 3.52 -3.99
N LEU A 218 19.79 4.51 -4.07
CA LEU A 218 19.79 5.61 -3.09
C LEU A 218 18.50 6.44 -3.19
N GLY A 219 17.98 6.65 -4.40
CA GLY A 219 16.68 7.31 -4.59
C GLY A 219 15.56 6.57 -3.88
N THR A 220 15.52 5.24 -3.99
CA THR A 220 14.51 4.38 -3.34
C THR A 220 14.60 4.47 -1.83
N VAL A 221 15.76 4.19 -1.22
CA VAL A 221 15.86 4.09 0.24
C VAL A 221 15.72 5.44 0.94
N TRP A 222 16.26 6.52 0.36
CA TRP A 222 16.12 7.86 0.95
C TRP A 222 14.72 8.43 0.78
N SER A 223 14.08 8.23 -0.39
CA SER A 223 12.71 8.73 -0.58
C SER A 223 11.70 7.90 0.19
N LEU A 224 11.97 6.61 0.43
CA LEU A 224 11.21 5.81 1.39
C LEU A 224 11.33 6.40 2.80
N PHE A 225 12.55 6.54 3.33
CA PHE A 225 12.76 7.06 4.68
C PHE A 225 12.16 8.46 4.87
N LEU A 226 12.52 9.41 4.01
CA LEU A 226 12.05 10.79 4.12
C LEU A 226 10.56 10.91 3.82
N GLY A 227 10.04 10.11 2.89
CA GLY A 227 8.61 10.06 2.58
C GLY A 227 7.79 9.58 3.76
N VAL A 228 8.21 8.49 4.42
CA VAL A 228 7.51 7.98 5.62
C VAL A 228 7.61 8.99 6.76
N ALA A 229 8.77 9.60 6.98
CA ALA A 229 8.93 10.64 8.00
C ALA A 229 7.99 11.83 7.75
N ALA A 230 7.93 12.31 6.52
CA ALA A 230 7.05 13.42 6.14
C ALA A 230 5.57 13.06 6.25
N LEU A 231 5.17 11.89 5.76
CA LEU A 231 3.79 11.43 5.83
C LEU A 231 3.35 11.15 7.26
N HIS A 232 4.21 10.53 8.08
CA HIS A 232 3.95 10.30 9.51
C HIS A 232 3.67 11.61 10.23
N LEU A 233 4.51 12.63 10.02
CA LEU A 233 4.29 13.96 10.58
C LEU A 233 2.98 14.58 10.05
N ALA A 234 2.72 14.44 8.74
CA ALA A 234 1.54 15.00 8.11
C ALA A 234 0.23 14.37 8.58
N THR A 235 0.21 13.08 8.91
CA THR A 235 -1.03 12.33 9.20
C THR A 235 -1.25 11.99 10.68
N ARG A 236 -0.23 12.02 11.55
CA ARG A 236 -0.36 11.62 12.97
C ARG A 236 -0.43 12.76 13.98
N GLY A 237 0.05 13.97 13.64
CA GLY A 237 -0.07 15.13 14.54
C GLY A 237 0.56 14.87 15.92
N ALA A 238 -0.15 15.18 17.02
CA ALA A 238 0.39 15.08 18.39
C ALA A 238 0.64 13.64 18.88
N SER A 239 -0.01 12.62 18.30
CA SER A 239 0.17 11.21 18.67
C SER A 239 1.35 10.53 17.94
N TYR A 240 2.16 11.29 17.19
CA TYR A 240 3.27 10.77 16.38
C TYR A 240 4.33 9.95 17.16
N ALA A 241 4.39 10.10 18.49
CA ALA A 241 5.38 9.45 19.35
C ALA A 241 4.90 8.14 20.00
N ALA A 242 3.66 7.72 19.76
CA ALA A 242 3.11 6.52 20.38
C ALA A 242 3.83 5.23 19.90
N PRO A 243 4.15 4.29 20.81
CA PRO A 243 4.75 3.00 20.46
C PRO A 243 3.68 2.04 19.94
N LEU A 244 3.37 2.14 18.65
CA LEU A 244 2.38 1.29 17.98
C LEU A 244 3.05 0.16 17.19
N CYS A 245 2.43 -1.02 17.21
CA CYS A 245 2.92 -2.23 16.53
C CYS A 245 2.21 -2.53 15.20
N ASP A 246 1.05 -1.92 14.97
CA ASP A 246 0.19 -2.06 13.80
C ASP A 246 0.21 -0.82 12.90
N ALA A 247 1.03 0.17 13.22
CA ALA A 247 1.22 1.38 12.42
C ALA A 247 2.65 1.90 12.47
N VAL A 248 2.95 2.84 11.57
CA VAL A 248 4.21 3.59 11.60
C VAL A 248 4.36 4.29 12.95
N SER A 249 5.51 4.08 13.57
CA SER A 249 5.92 4.63 14.87
C SER A 249 7.38 5.14 14.77
N PRO A 250 7.88 5.88 15.77
CA PRO A 250 9.26 6.35 15.75
C PRO A 250 10.30 5.23 15.57
N ALA A 251 10.05 4.04 16.13
CA ALA A 251 10.93 2.88 15.96
C ALA A 251 11.13 2.52 14.47
N TRP A 252 10.05 2.51 13.70
CA TRP A 252 10.10 2.27 12.25
C TRP A 252 10.87 3.38 11.51
N LEU A 253 10.71 4.65 11.90
CA LEU A 253 11.47 5.76 11.32
C LEU A 253 12.98 5.60 11.57
N PHE A 254 13.39 5.20 12.77
CA PHE A 254 14.80 4.91 13.07
C PHE A 254 15.34 3.76 12.24
N VAL A 255 14.57 2.67 12.09
CA VAL A 255 14.94 1.52 11.25
C VAL A 255 15.12 1.95 9.79
N LEU A 256 14.19 2.72 9.23
CA LEU A 256 14.30 3.24 7.86
C LEU A 256 15.49 4.18 7.70
N GLY A 257 15.78 5.03 8.68
CA GLY A 257 16.95 5.91 8.68
C GLY A 257 18.27 5.14 8.68
N VAL A 258 18.39 4.12 9.54
CA VAL A 258 19.55 3.21 9.57
C VAL A 258 19.67 2.43 8.26
N SER A 259 18.56 1.98 7.68
CA SER A 259 18.56 1.34 6.38
C SER A 259 19.10 2.27 5.28
N ALA A 260 18.64 3.52 5.20
CA ALA A 260 19.09 4.48 4.20
C ALA A 260 20.58 4.85 4.35
N ILE A 261 21.03 5.14 5.58
CA ILE A 261 22.43 5.46 5.89
C ILE A 261 23.32 4.24 5.64
N GLY A 262 22.95 3.09 6.21
CA GLY A 262 23.71 1.84 6.08
C GLY A 262 23.83 1.39 4.62
N THR A 263 22.75 1.48 3.84
CA THR A 263 22.79 1.19 2.40
C THR A 263 23.71 2.17 1.67
N THR A 264 23.67 3.46 2.01
CA THR A 264 24.58 4.46 1.45
C THR A 264 26.04 4.09 1.70
N LEU A 265 26.39 3.70 2.92
CA LEU A 265 27.73 3.25 3.29
C LEU A 265 28.12 1.95 2.58
N ALA A 266 27.21 0.98 2.50
CA ALA A 266 27.43 -0.25 1.74
C ALA A 266 27.76 0.06 0.27
N THR A 267 27.17 1.11 -0.32
CA THR A 267 27.47 1.49 -1.71
C THR A 267 28.89 2.01 -1.94
N LEU A 268 29.64 2.36 -0.90
CA LEU A 268 31.05 2.73 -1.00
C LEU A 268 31.93 1.54 -1.43
N ALA A 269 31.47 0.30 -1.18
CA ALA A 269 32.10 -0.93 -1.63
C ALA A 269 31.81 -1.26 -3.12
N ALA A 270 31.44 -0.28 -3.95
CA ALA A 270 31.05 -0.49 -5.36
C ALA A 270 32.11 -1.21 -6.21
N ARG A 271 33.41 -1.04 -5.89
CA ARG A 271 34.54 -1.71 -6.56
C ARG A 271 34.93 -3.06 -5.93
N ALA A 272 34.29 -3.43 -4.83
CA ALA A 272 34.59 -4.67 -4.12
C ALA A 272 33.96 -5.90 -4.82
N PRO A 273 34.49 -7.11 -4.59
CA PRO A 273 33.85 -8.35 -5.01
C PRO A 273 32.38 -8.43 -4.60
N LEU A 274 31.57 -9.14 -5.40
CA LEU A 274 30.13 -9.32 -5.14
C LEU A 274 29.84 -9.80 -3.71
N ALA A 275 30.61 -10.75 -3.19
CA ALA A 275 30.45 -11.28 -1.84
C ALA A 275 30.55 -10.20 -0.75
N LEU A 276 31.47 -9.24 -0.89
CA LEU A 276 31.60 -8.13 0.08
C LEU A 276 30.45 -7.13 -0.03
N ARG A 277 29.95 -6.87 -1.25
CA ARG A 277 28.77 -6.01 -1.46
C ARG A 277 27.52 -6.62 -0.84
N ILE A 278 27.29 -7.91 -1.07
CA ILE A 278 26.19 -8.67 -0.44
C ILE A 278 26.37 -8.70 1.08
N GLY A 279 27.58 -8.99 1.58
CA GLY A 279 27.88 -8.99 3.01
C GLY A 279 27.62 -7.63 3.67
N ALA A 280 28.00 -6.52 3.02
CA ALA A 280 27.72 -5.18 3.51
C ALA A 280 26.21 -4.91 3.60
N LEU A 281 25.43 -5.29 2.58
CA LEU A 281 23.95 -5.18 2.63
C LEU A 281 23.33 -6.07 3.70
N ALA A 282 23.84 -7.29 3.88
CA ALA A 282 23.37 -8.20 4.93
C ALA A 282 23.60 -7.61 6.33
N MET A 283 24.76 -6.95 6.55
CA MET A 283 25.04 -6.24 7.80
C MET A 283 24.05 -5.09 8.06
N VAL A 284 23.62 -4.36 7.02
CA VAL A 284 22.57 -3.34 7.15
C VAL A 284 21.26 -3.97 7.59
N GLY A 285 20.87 -5.11 7.00
CA GLY A 285 19.68 -5.87 7.40
C GLY A 285 19.72 -6.34 8.84
N ILE A 286 20.86 -6.91 9.28
CA ILE A 286 21.08 -7.33 10.67
C ILE A 286 20.98 -6.14 11.62
N ALA A 287 21.59 -5.00 11.28
CA ALA A 287 21.52 -3.79 12.10
C ALA A 287 20.08 -3.26 12.22
N CYS A 288 19.31 -3.28 11.13
CA CYS A 288 17.89 -2.90 11.15
C CYS A 288 17.06 -3.82 12.04
N ALA A 289 17.24 -5.15 11.92
CA ALA A 289 16.54 -6.12 12.75
C ALA A 289 16.89 -5.98 14.23
N ALA A 290 18.19 -5.86 14.56
CA ALA A 290 18.65 -5.66 15.93
C ALA A 290 18.12 -4.35 16.53
N LEU A 291 18.03 -3.29 15.73
CA LEU A 291 17.46 -2.01 16.17
C LEU A 291 15.97 -2.12 16.45
N LEU A 292 15.20 -2.77 15.57
CA LEU A 292 13.76 -2.98 15.78
C LEU A 292 13.50 -3.79 17.05
N LEU A 293 14.23 -4.89 17.24
CA LEU A 293 14.16 -5.72 18.45
C LEU A 293 14.48 -4.95 19.73
N ARG A 294 15.35 -3.94 19.64
CA ARG A 294 15.73 -3.09 20.78
C ARG A 294 14.71 -1.98 21.06
N LEU A 295 14.17 -1.36 20.02
CA LEU A 295 13.29 -0.19 20.15
C LEU A 295 11.81 -0.55 20.34
N ALA A 296 11.38 -1.70 19.83
CA ALA A 296 9.99 -2.17 19.90
C ALA A 296 9.93 -3.69 20.18
N PRO A 297 10.54 -4.20 21.27
CA PRO A 297 10.52 -5.62 21.61
C PRO A 297 9.09 -6.18 21.77
N GLU A 298 8.14 -5.37 22.21
CA GLU A 298 6.73 -5.70 22.35
C GLU A 298 6.05 -6.04 21.01
N CYS A 299 6.55 -5.52 19.90
CA CYS A 299 5.99 -5.77 18.57
C CYS A 299 6.46 -7.09 17.94
N VAL A 300 7.42 -7.78 18.55
CA VAL A 300 7.99 -9.05 18.04
C VAL A 300 6.96 -10.16 18.00
N ALA A 301 6.04 -10.18 18.97
CA ALA A 301 4.94 -11.14 19.01
C ALA A 301 3.80 -10.80 18.02
N GLY A 302 3.96 -9.73 17.24
CA GLY A 302 2.99 -9.25 16.25
C GLY A 302 2.03 -8.19 16.79
N PRO A 303 1.30 -7.49 15.91
CA PRO A 303 0.36 -6.42 16.28
C PRO A 303 -0.76 -6.90 17.20
N PHE A 304 -1.16 -8.17 17.06
CA PHE A 304 -2.23 -8.79 17.83
C PHE A 304 -1.74 -9.53 19.08
N ALA A 305 -0.46 -9.39 19.45
CA ALA A 305 0.12 -10.07 20.61
C ALA A 305 -0.63 -9.79 21.92
N GLN A 306 -1.11 -8.55 22.07
CA GLN A 306 -1.72 -8.06 23.29
C GLN A 306 -3.24 -8.30 23.38
N LEU A 307 -3.84 -8.96 22.36
CA LEU A 307 -5.26 -9.34 22.44
C LEU A 307 -5.51 -10.24 23.63
N ASP A 308 -6.58 -9.97 24.37
CA ASP A 308 -7.03 -10.86 25.43
C ASP A 308 -7.37 -12.25 24.84
N PRO A 309 -7.24 -13.33 25.63
CA PRO A 309 -7.43 -14.69 25.13
C PRO A 309 -8.80 -14.94 24.49
N LEU A 310 -9.85 -14.27 24.95
CA LEU A 310 -11.20 -14.47 24.44
C LEU A 310 -11.35 -13.80 23.07
N THR A 311 -10.92 -12.55 22.92
CA THR A 311 -10.92 -11.84 21.63
C THR A 311 -10.05 -12.56 20.60
N ARG A 312 -8.89 -13.09 21.02
CA ARG A 312 -8.04 -13.89 20.13
C ARG A 312 -8.78 -15.12 19.58
N THR A 313 -9.41 -15.89 20.46
CA THR A 313 -10.05 -17.17 20.10
C THR A 313 -11.35 -16.97 19.32
N LEU A 314 -12.19 -16.01 19.73
CA LEU A 314 -13.50 -15.80 19.13
C LEU A 314 -13.45 -14.96 17.85
N TRP A 315 -12.51 -14.01 17.75
CA TRP A 315 -12.40 -13.13 16.58
C TRP A 315 -11.15 -13.42 15.76
N TYR A 316 -9.94 -13.14 16.28
CA TYR A 316 -8.71 -13.14 15.46
C TYR A 316 -8.42 -14.48 14.77
N GLU A 317 -8.61 -15.60 15.45
CA GLU A 317 -8.40 -16.94 14.87
C GLU A 317 -9.46 -17.32 13.82
N ASN A 318 -10.54 -16.56 13.70
CA ASN A 318 -11.56 -16.71 12.66
C ASN A 318 -11.39 -15.68 11.51
N VAL A 319 -10.39 -14.80 11.59
CA VAL A 319 -10.03 -13.87 10.51
C VAL A 319 -8.92 -14.49 9.69
N SER A 320 -9.25 -15.00 8.49
CA SER A 320 -8.29 -15.69 7.62
C SER A 320 -7.05 -14.86 7.29
N GLU A 321 -7.21 -13.55 7.12
CA GLU A 321 -6.13 -12.60 6.84
C GLU A 321 -5.04 -12.59 7.94
N GLY A 322 -5.45 -12.72 9.20
CA GLY A 322 -4.53 -12.76 10.34
C GLY A 322 -3.77 -14.09 10.48
N LEU A 323 -4.12 -15.11 9.70
CA LEU A 323 -3.54 -16.45 9.81
C LEU A 323 -2.47 -16.70 8.75
N PRO A 324 -1.50 -17.60 9.03
CA PRO A 324 -0.55 -18.08 8.02
C PRO A 324 -1.27 -18.72 6.83
N LEU A 325 -0.67 -18.59 5.63
CA LEU A 325 -1.24 -19.09 4.37
C LEU A 325 -1.68 -20.57 4.41
N TRP A 326 -0.95 -21.43 5.11
CA TRP A 326 -1.30 -22.86 5.24
C TRP A 326 -2.50 -23.15 6.16
N ARG A 327 -3.06 -22.13 6.82
CA ARG A 327 -4.29 -22.18 7.61
C ARG A 327 -5.46 -21.44 6.96
N GLN A 328 -5.24 -20.78 5.83
CA GLN A 328 -6.30 -20.12 5.07
C GLN A 328 -6.93 -21.14 4.11
N PHE A 329 -8.13 -21.61 4.46
CA PHE A 329 -8.94 -22.47 3.58
C PHE A 329 -10.00 -21.62 2.85
N PRO A 330 -10.29 -21.93 1.57
CA PRO A 330 -11.32 -21.24 0.80
C PRO A 330 -12.74 -21.50 1.35
#